data_AF-A0A3A2Z1J1-F1
#
_entry.id   AF-A0A3A2Z1J1-F1
#
_cell.length_a   1.000
_cell.length_b   1.000
_cell.length_c   1.000
_cell.angle_alpha   90.00
_cell.angle_beta   90.00
_cell.angle_gamma   90.00
#
_symmetry.space_group_name_H-M   'P 1'
#
loop_
_entity.id
_entity.type
_entity.pdbx_description
1 polymer ?
#
loop_
_entity_poly.entity_id
_entity_poly.type
_entity_poly.pdbx_seq_one_letter_code
_entity_poly.pdbx_strand_id
1 'polypeptide(L)' 'MFNQSKFVECYLASDMEKEYALHRQKLISFAHLLGSDYTEGIPGIGPVTALEILTEFSSLEEFRDWWTKVQTG' A
#
# COMPACT_ATOMS: atom_id res chain seq x y z
N MET A 1 26.77 -14.64 27.88
CA MET A 1 25.66 -15.57 27.59
C MET A 1 24.77 -14.89 26.55
N PHE A 2 24.82 -15.32 25.29
CA PHE A 2 23.99 -14.73 24.22
C PHE A 2 22.54 -15.19 24.45
N ASN A 3 21.61 -14.24 24.60
CA ASN A 3 20.21 -14.56 24.82
C ASN A 3 19.60 -15.04 23.49
N GLN A 4 19.30 -16.34 23.39
CA GLN A 4 18.66 -16.97 22.22
C GLN A 4 17.22 -16.49 21.96
N SER A 5 16.68 -15.61 22.81
CA SER A 5 15.37 -14.96 22.64
C SER A 5 15.39 -13.72 21.73
N LYS A 6 16.53 -13.41 21.09
CA LYS A 6 16.69 -12.23 20.25
C LYS A 6 16.98 -12.63 18.81
N PHE A 7 15.95 -12.58 17.96
CA PHE A 7 16.09 -12.66 16.51
C PHE A 7 15.65 -11.34 15.89
N VAL A 8 16.14 -11.07 14.67
CA VAL A 8 15.74 -9.92 13.87
C VAL A 8 14.94 -10.44 12.69
N GLU A 9 13.81 -9.82 12.40
CA GLU A 9 13.04 -10.10 11.20
C GLU A 9 13.70 -9.42 10.01
N CYS A 10 14.03 -10.20 8.97
CA CYS A 10 14.63 -9.71 7.74
C CYS A 10 13.60 -9.82 6.61
N TYR A 11 13.35 -8.72 5.92
CA TYR A 11 12.46 -8.65 4.77
C TYR A 11 13.24 -8.18 3.55
N LEU A 12 13.19 -8.97 2.48
CA LEU A 12 13.83 -8.63 1.21
C LEU A 12 12.77 -8.14 0.22
N ALA A 13 13.05 -7.04 -0.46
CA ALA A 13 12.18 -6.51 -1.51
C ALA A 13 11.93 -7.56 -2.61
N SER A 14 12.93 -8.39 -2.93
CA SER A 14 12.79 -9.50 -3.88
C SER A 14 11.73 -10.52 -3.47
N ASP A 15 11.58 -10.77 -2.18
CA ASP A 15 10.61 -11.74 -1.66
C ASP A 15 9.21 -11.11 -1.67
N MET A 16 9.12 -9.82 -1.36
CA MET A 16 7.87 -9.07 -1.47
C MET A 16 7.34 -9.00 -2.91
N GLU A 17 8.24 -8.80 -3.88
CA GLU A 17 7.90 -8.79 -5.30
C GLU A 17 7.43 -10.16 -5.79
N LYS A 18 8.12 -11.24 -5.39
CA LYS A 18 7.81 -12.61 -5.84
C LYS A 18 6.52 -13.17 -5.21
N GLU A 19 6.37 -13.03 -3.90
CA GLU A 19 5.29 -13.68 -3.15
C GLU A 19 4.00 -12.86 -3.13
N TYR A 20 4.11 -11.53 -3.23
CA TYR A 20 2.96 -10.62 -3.04
C TYR A 20 2.75 -9.63 -4.19
N ALA A 21 3.58 -9.70 -5.25
CA ALA A 21 3.57 -8.72 -6.35
C ALA A 21 3.69 -7.26 -5.86
N LEU A 22 4.42 -7.06 -4.76
CA LEU A 22 4.64 -5.75 -4.14
C LEU A 22 5.99 -5.19 -4.60
N HIS A 23 6.00 -4.47 -5.72
CA HIS A 23 7.14 -3.66 -6.14
C HIS A 23 7.07 -2.26 -5.53
N ARG A 24 8.20 -1.53 -5.58
CA ARG A 24 8.36 -0.20 -4.97
C ARG A 24 7.21 0.77 -5.29
N GLN A 25 6.79 0.86 -6.56
CA GLN A 25 5.70 1.77 -6.93
C GLN A 25 4.38 1.42 -6.26
N LYS A 26 4.05 0.13 -6.11
CA LYS A 26 2.83 -0.32 -5.43
C LYS A 26 2.87 -0.02 -3.94
N LEU A 27 4.03 -0.18 -3.31
CA LEU A 27 4.26 0.22 -1.91
C LEU A 27 4.09 1.73 -1.68
N ILE A 28 4.55 2.56 -2.63
CA ILE A 28 4.33 4.02 -2.60
C ILE A 28 2.83 4.33 -2.71
N SER A 29 2.11 3.66 -3.63
CA SER A 29 0.67 3.85 -3.74
C SER A 29 -0.08 3.41 -2.48
N PHE A 30 0.35 2.33 -1.82
CA PHE A 30 -0.17 1.96 -0.50
C PHE A 30 0.04 3.06 0.55
N ALA A 31 1.22 3.69 0.58
CA ALA A 31 1.48 4.78 1.53
C ALA A 31 0.51 5.95 1.34
N HIS A 32 0.16 6.31 0.09
CA HIS A 32 -0.85 7.34 -0.20
C HIS A 32 -2.26 6.97 0.27
N LEU A 33 -2.60 5.68 0.30
CA LEU A 33 -3.93 5.20 0.70
C LEU A 33 -4.03 4.96 2.21
N LEU A 34 -3.01 4.35 2.81
CA LEU A 34 -3.00 3.92 4.22
C LEU A 34 -2.40 4.93 5.19
N GLY A 35 -1.57 5.85 4.67
CA GLY A 35 -0.80 6.79 5.46
C GLY A 35 0.63 6.31 5.74
N SER A 36 1.51 7.28 5.95
CA SER A 36 2.92 7.14 6.32
C SER A 36 3.45 8.47 6.86
N ASP A 37 4.73 8.55 7.22
CA ASP A 37 5.36 9.82 7.64
C ASP A 37 5.29 10.93 6.56
N TYR A 38 5.00 10.60 5.30
CA TYR A 38 4.93 11.55 4.19
C TYR A 38 3.50 11.90 3.74
N THR A 39 2.47 11.26 4.30
CA THR A 39 1.08 11.48 3.90
C THR A 39 0.11 10.87 4.92
N GLU A 40 -1.00 11.56 5.21
CA GLU A 40 -1.99 11.10 6.20
C GLU A 40 -2.75 9.83 5.77
N GLY A 41 -2.76 9.51 4.48
CA GLY A 41 -3.64 8.47 3.94
C GLY A 41 -5.09 8.94 3.79
N ILE A 42 -6.00 8.00 3.55
CA ILE A 42 -7.43 8.27 3.40
C ILE A 42 -8.20 7.61 4.57
N PRO A 43 -8.94 8.39 5.38
CA PRO A 43 -9.71 7.86 6.48
C PRO A 43 -10.67 6.74 6.05
N GLY A 44 -10.65 5.62 6.78
CA GLY A 44 -11.49 4.45 6.51
C GLY A 44 -10.91 3.46 5.48
N ILE A 45 -9.81 3.79 4.81
CA ILE A 45 -9.12 2.85 3.92
C ILE A 45 -8.14 2.00 4.73
N GLY A 46 -8.45 0.70 4.85
CA GLY A 46 -7.55 -0.30 5.40
C GLY A 46 -6.74 -1.04 4.31
N PRO A 47 -5.84 -1.95 4.70
CA PRO A 47 -4.95 -2.65 3.75
C PRO A 47 -5.69 -3.46 2.70
N VAL A 48 -6.84 -4.05 3.04
CA VAL A 48 -7.68 -4.79 2.09
C VAL A 48 -8.26 -3.85 1.04
N THR A 49 -8.95 -2.80 1.46
CA THR A 49 -9.54 -1.80 0.56
C THR A 49 -8.48 -1.09 -0.29
N ALA A 50 -7.31 -0.80 0.27
CA ALA A 50 -6.20 -0.26 -0.49
C ALA A 50 -5.73 -1.23 -1.58
N LEU A 51 -5.62 -2.53 -1.28
CA LEU A 51 -5.26 -3.52 -2.29
C LEU A 51 -6.33 -3.63 -3.38
N GLU A 52 -7.61 -3.63 -3.02
CA GLU A 52 -8.74 -3.64 -3.96
C GLU A 52 -8.66 -2.44 -4.92
N ILE A 53 -8.43 -1.23 -4.41
CA ILE A 53 -8.25 -0.02 -5.24
C ILE A 53 -7.06 -0.18 -6.19
N LEU A 54 -5.91 -0.67 -5.70
CA LEU A 54 -4.71 -0.83 -6.53
C LEU A 54 -4.81 -1.98 -7.54
N THR A 55 -5.80 -2.87 -7.40
CA THR A 55 -6.10 -3.92 -8.36
C THR A 55 -7.14 -3.48 -9.38
N GLU A 56 -8.11 -2.66 -8.97
CA GLU A 56 -9.19 -2.17 -9.83
C GLU A 56 -8.72 -1.03 -10.75
N PHE A 57 -7.85 -0.15 -10.26
CA PHE A 57 -7.36 1.01 -11.01
C PHE A 57 -5.91 0.84 -11.44
N SER A 58 -5.59 1.32 -12.64
CA SER A 58 -4.22 1.27 -13.18
C SER A 58 -3.29 2.29 -12.51
N SER A 59 -3.85 3.38 -11.97
CA SER A 59 -3.12 4.38 -11.19
C SER A 59 -3.99 5.10 -10.16
N LEU A 60 -3.37 5.81 -9.22
CA LEU A 60 -4.10 6.61 -8.22
C LEU A 60 -4.76 7.85 -8.85
N GLU A 61 -4.22 8.36 -9.96
CA GLU A 61 -4.86 9.42 -10.74
C GLU A 61 -6.17 8.95 -11.35
N GLU A 62 -6.21 7.73 -11.89
CA GLU A 62 -7.44 7.13 -12.41
C GLU A 62 -8.49 6.97 -11.31
N PHE A 63 -8.08 6.44 -10.15
CA PHE A 63 -8.95 6.34 -8.97
C PHE A 63 -9.51 7.70 -8.54
N ARG A 64 -8.66 8.73 -8.46
CA ARG A 64 -9.09 10.10 -8.13
C ARG A 64 -10.10 10.65 -9.13
N ASP A 65 -9.85 10.46 -10.43
CA ASP A 65 -10.70 10.97 -11.49
C ASP A 65 -12.06 10.27 -11.49
N TRP A 66 -12.09 8.96 -11.23
CA TRP A 66 -13.31 8.20 -11.01
C TRP A 66 -14.09 8.72 -9.80
N TRP A 67 -13.42 8.87 -8.65
CA TRP A 67 -14.05 9.35 -7.42
C TRP A 67 -14.68 10.73 -7.58
N THR A 68 -13.97 11.64 -8.25
CA THR A 68 -14.46 13.00 -8.52
C THR A 68 -15.74 12.97 -9.35
N LYS A 69 -15.80 12.13 -10.40
CA LYS A 69 -17.00 11.97 -11.23
C LYS A 69 -18.20 11.46 -10.44
N VAL A 70 -17.99 10.47 -9.56
CA VAL A 70 -19.04 9.90 -8.71
C VAL A 70 -19.60 10.94 -7.73
N GLN A 71 -18.79 11.84 -7.21
CA GLN A 71 -19.25 12.90 -6.29
C GLN A 71 -20.02 14.03 -6.98
N THR A 72 -19.77 14.25 -8.27
CA THR A 72 -20.41 15.32 -9.05
C THR A 72 -21.71 14.91 -9.75
N GLY A 73 -22.10 13.63 -9.68
CA GLY A 73 -23.36 13.10 -10.18
C GLY A 73 -24.42 13.02 -9.10
#